data_AF-A0A150TRM5-F1
#
_entry.id   AF-A0A150TRM5-F1
#
_cell.length_a   1.000
_cell.length_b   1.000
_cell.length_c   1.000
_cell.angle_alpha   90.00
_cell.angle_beta   90.00
_cell.angle_gamma   90.00
#
_symmetry.space_group_name_H-M   'P 1'
#
loop_
_entity.id
_entity.type
_entity.pdbx_description
1 polymer ?
#
loop_
_entity_poly.entity_id
_entity_poly.type
_entity_poly.pdbx_seq_one_letter_code
_entity_poly.pdbx_strand_id
1 'polypeptide(L)'
;MLEHNLIDGLLGGAGSHIDGIQVMVGQDIAICHNWIDPSAPPVDDGGVNAALFFGPDDGPISDVVVSHNRLLGGGSWYTLRLDCGGTIDVRGNRFDRDVMGSPVLNNGDPPTTWEDNAFDDGTPIPAP
;
A
#
# COMPACT_ATOMS: atom_id res chain seq x y z
N MET A 1 -13.47 5.15 -4.59
CA MET A 1 -13.45 3.67 -4.64
C MET A 1 -12.70 3.22 -5.87
N LEU A 2 -11.76 2.29 -5.72
CA LEU A 2 -11.00 1.65 -6.79
C LEU A 2 -11.04 0.13 -6.57
N GLU A 3 -11.60 -0.60 -7.52
CA GLU A 3 -11.79 -2.04 -7.37
C GLU A 3 -11.63 -2.84 -8.66
N HIS A 4 -11.19 -4.09 -8.52
CA HIS A 4 -11.04 -5.07 -9.61
C HIS A 4 -10.09 -4.64 -10.74
N ASN A 5 -8.98 -4.00 -10.40
CA ASN A 5 -7.98 -3.55 -11.38
C ASN A 5 -6.69 -4.36 -11.31
N LEU A 6 -6.01 -4.44 -12.46
CA LEU A 6 -4.58 -4.71 -12.54
C LEU A 6 -3.85 -3.38 -12.72
N ILE A 7 -2.94 -3.07 -11.80
CA ILE A 7 -2.07 -1.89 -11.85
C ILE A 7 -0.65 -2.41 -11.92
N ASP A 8 -0.06 -2.36 -13.11
CA ASP A 8 1.29 -2.84 -13.40
C ASP A 8 1.97 -1.99 -14.48
N GLY A 9 3.22 -2.33 -14.80
CA GLY A 9 3.95 -1.73 -15.93
C GLY A 9 4.25 -0.24 -15.75
N LEU A 10 4.42 0.20 -14.51
CA LEU A 10 4.76 1.59 -14.20
C LEU A 10 6.12 1.96 -14.77
N LEU A 11 6.24 3.22 -15.19
CA LEU A 11 7.47 3.80 -15.71
C LEU A 11 7.81 5.05 -14.91
N GLY A 12 9.02 5.10 -14.38
CA GLY A 12 9.57 6.28 -13.73
C GLY A 12 10.76 6.86 -14.49
N GLY A 13 11.07 8.13 -14.20
CA GLY A 13 12.32 8.80 -14.56
C GLY A 13 13.30 8.89 -13.37
N ALA A 14 14.52 9.35 -13.61
CA ALA A 14 15.50 9.54 -12.54
C ALA A 14 14.94 10.42 -11.42
N GLY A 15 15.12 9.98 -10.17
CA GLY A 15 14.56 10.64 -8.99
C GLY A 15 13.03 10.53 -8.83
N SER A 16 12.36 9.68 -9.60
CA SER A 16 10.92 9.45 -9.43
C SER A 16 10.63 8.70 -8.14
N HIS A 17 9.53 9.10 -7.51
CA HIS A 17 8.89 8.41 -6.41
C HIS A 17 7.75 7.58 -7.00
N ILE A 18 7.96 6.26 -7.14
CA ILE A 18 7.00 5.38 -7.83
C ILE A 18 6.17 4.63 -6.80
N ASP A 19 4.89 4.95 -6.73
CA ASP A 19 3.89 4.20 -5.98
C ASP A 19 2.89 3.56 -6.93
N GLY A 20 2.42 2.34 -6.62
CA GLY A 20 1.31 1.71 -7.34
C GLY A 20 0.06 2.56 -7.28
N ILE A 21 -0.28 2.97 -6.06
CA ILE A 21 -1.31 3.97 -5.79
C ILE A 21 -0.78 4.90 -4.69
N GLN A 22 -0.83 6.20 -4.97
CA GLN A 22 -0.55 7.25 -3.99
C GLN A 22 -1.84 8.00 -3.65
N VAL A 23 -2.11 8.16 -2.35
CA VAL A 23 -3.20 8.96 -1.82
C VAL A 23 -2.62 10.05 -0.95
N MET A 24 -2.89 11.32 -1.30
CA MET A 24 -2.32 12.48 -0.60
C MET A 24 -3.32 13.31 0.22
N VAL A 25 -4.62 13.09 0.00
CA VAL A 25 -5.73 13.72 0.73
C VAL A 25 -7.03 12.97 0.41
N GLY A 26 -7.98 12.93 1.33
CA GLY A 26 -9.33 12.45 1.03
C GLY A 26 -10.05 11.79 2.20
N GLN A 27 -11.30 11.41 1.97
CA GLN A 27 -12.13 10.70 2.94
C GLN A 27 -12.94 9.62 2.21
N ASP A 28 -13.33 8.56 2.92
CA ASP A 28 -14.14 7.44 2.40
C ASP A 28 -13.45 6.74 1.22
N ILE A 29 -12.20 6.32 1.46
CA ILE A 29 -11.34 5.72 0.44
C ILE A 29 -11.40 4.20 0.55
N ALA A 30 -11.82 3.55 -0.53
CA ALA A 30 -11.83 2.09 -0.64
C ALA A 30 -10.93 1.63 -1.80
N ILE A 31 -9.95 0.79 -1.48
CA ILE A 31 -9.06 0.09 -2.41
C ILE A 31 -9.32 -1.41 -2.22
N CYS A 32 -10.07 -2.04 -3.12
CA CYS A 32 -10.57 -3.40 -2.92
C CYS A 32 -10.33 -4.32 -4.11
N HIS A 33 -9.93 -5.57 -3.88
CA HIS A 33 -9.83 -6.59 -4.94
C HIS A 33 -8.91 -6.22 -6.12
N ASN A 34 -7.87 -5.42 -5.89
CA ASN A 34 -6.91 -5.04 -6.92
C ASN A 34 -5.66 -5.93 -6.89
N TRP A 35 -5.03 -6.07 -8.04
CA TRP A 35 -3.67 -6.56 -8.18
C TRP A 35 -2.76 -5.37 -8.46
N ILE A 36 -1.85 -5.07 -7.53
CA ILE A 36 -0.99 -3.89 -7.59
C ILE A 36 0.45 -4.33 -7.58
N ASP A 37 1.14 -4.07 -8.69
CA ASP A 37 2.54 -4.35 -8.91
C ASP A 37 3.25 -3.06 -9.35
N PRO A 38 3.88 -2.34 -8.42
CA PRO A 38 4.58 -1.10 -8.70
C PRO A 38 5.97 -1.35 -9.30
N SER A 39 6.35 -2.62 -9.56
CA SER A 39 7.63 -2.97 -10.17
C SER A 39 7.85 -2.14 -11.43
N ALA A 40 8.97 -1.42 -11.45
CA ALA A 40 9.41 -0.63 -12.58
C ALA A 40 10.84 -1.02 -12.96
N PRO A 41 11.25 -0.85 -14.23
CA PRO A 41 12.65 -0.97 -14.61
C PRO A 41 13.53 -0.09 -13.72
N PRO A 42 14.77 -0.51 -13.37
CA PRO A 42 15.65 0.30 -12.54
C PRO A 42 15.82 1.69 -13.15
N VAL A 43 15.58 2.72 -12.36
CA VAL A 43 15.82 4.11 -12.75
C VAL A 43 16.90 4.67 -11.82
N ASP A 44 17.93 5.31 -12.37
CA ASP A 44 19.05 5.81 -11.56
C ASP A 44 18.55 6.67 -10.38
N ASP A 45 18.94 6.31 -9.16
CA ASP A 45 18.52 6.87 -7.86
C ASP A 45 17.00 6.95 -7.60
N GLY A 46 16.16 6.47 -8.54
CA GLY A 46 14.70 6.41 -8.46
C GLY A 46 14.24 4.99 -8.17
N GLY A 47 13.60 4.79 -7.01
CA GLY A 47 13.15 3.48 -6.56
C GLY A 47 11.63 3.35 -6.57
N VAL A 48 11.17 2.12 -6.69
CA VAL A 48 9.81 1.75 -6.30
C VAL A 48 9.68 2.02 -4.80
N ASN A 49 8.70 2.83 -4.40
CA ASN A 49 8.49 3.20 -3.01
C ASN A 49 7.43 2.32 -2.36
N ALA A 50 6.23 2.25 -2.93
CA ALA A 50 5.19 1.39 -2.39
C ALA A 50 4.23 0.77 -3.41
N ALA A 51 3.60 -0.36 -3.03
CA ALA A 51 2.41 -0.81 -3.76
C ALA A 51 1.24 0.13 -3.46
N LEU A 52 1.02 0.44 -2.19
CA LEU A 52 -0.01 1.37 -1.74
C LEU A 52 0.55 2.34 -0.70
N PHE A 53 0.48 3.64 -0.99
CA PHE A 53 1.01 4.71 -0.16
C PHE A 53 -0.09 5.71 0.19
N PHE A 54 -0.33 5.87 1.49
CA PHE A 54 -1.09 6.99 2.03
C PHE A 54 -0.12 7.90 2.76
N GLY A 55 -0.02 9.15 2.32
CA GLY A 55 0.80 10.19 2.95
C GLY A 55 0.07 11.52 2.85
N PRO A 56 -0.35 12.14 3.97
CA PRO A 56 -1.28 13.28 3.97
C PRO A 56 -0.60 14.62 3.58
N ASP A 57 0.22 14.61 2.52
CA ASP A 57 1.02 15.74 2.07
C ASP A 57 0.16 16.92 1.58
N ASP A 58 -1.04 16.62 1.04
CA ASP A 58 -1.99 17.61 0.53
C ASP A 58 -3.19 17.85 1.46
N GLY A 59 -3.27 17.13 2.59
CA GLY A 59 -4.35 17.26 3.57
C GLY A 59 -4.70 15.95 4.28
N PRO A 60 -5.67 15.99 5.20
CA PRO A 60 -6.03 14.81 5.99
C PRO A 60 -6.59 13.69 5.11
N ILE A 61 -6.25 12.46 5.49
CA ILE A 61 -6.79 11.22 4.94
C ILE A 61 -7.59 10.53 6.05
N SER A 62 -8.84 10.14 5.81
CA SER A 62 -9.62 9.39 6.80
C SER A 62 -10.55 8.34 6.19
N ASP A 63 -10.97 7.40 7.03
CA ASP A 63 -11.98 6.38 6.71
C ASP A 63 -11.58 5.53 5.48
N VAL A 64 -10.54 4.71 5.71
CA VAL A 64 -9.84 3.94 4.70
C VAL A 64 -10.18 2.45 4.82
N VAL A 65 -10.53 1.84 3.70
CA VAL A 65 -10.68 0.39 3.53
C VAL A 65 -9.66 -0.10 2.52
N VAL A 66 -8.79 -1.02 2.95
CA VAL A 66 -7.86 -1.75 2.07
C VAL A 66 -8.18 -3.23 2.21
N SER A 67 -8.87 -3.81 1.23
CA SER A 67 -9.34 -5.20 1.37
C SER A 67 -9.13 -6.09 0.16
N HIS A 68 -8.75 -7.34 0.43
CA HIS A 68 -8.62 -8.40 -0.57
C HIS A 68 -7.75 -8.03 -1.79
N ASN A 69 -6.74 -7.17 -1.60
CA ASN A 69 -5.79 -6.82 -2.64
C ASN A 69 -4.62 -7.80 -2.65
N ARG A 70 -4.01 -7.94 -3.83
CA ARG A 70 -2.68 -8.50 -4.02
C ARG A 70 -1.70 -7.33 -4.13
N LEU A 71 -0.91 -7.10 -3.09
CA LEU A 71 0.05 -6.01 -3.00
C LEU A 71 1.46 -6.58 -3.20
N LEU A 72 2.01 -6.37 -4.39
CA LEU A 72 3.38 -6.73 -4.70
C LEU A 72 4.24 -5.49 -4.45
N GLY A 73 5.36 -5.65 -3.78
CA GLY A 73 6.34 -4.62 -3.52
C GLY A 73 7.38 -4.57 -4.64
N GLY A 74 7.68 -5.68 -5.32
CA GLY A 74 8.59 -5.62 -6.48
C GLY A 74 10.00 -5.09 -6.16
N GLY A 75 10.45 -5.23 -4.90
CA GLY A 75 11.67 -4.58 -4.39
C GLY A 75 11.45 -3.18 -3.82
N SER A 76 10.20 -2.77 -3.58
CA SER A 76 9.84 -1.53 -2.92
C SER A 76 10.27 -1.48 -1.46
N TRP A 77 10.27 -0.26 -0.91
CA TRP A 77 10.42 -0.07 0.54
C TRP A 77 9.19 -0.54 1.30
N TYR A 78 7.97 -0.33 0.76
CA TYR A 78 6.72 -0.66 1.43
C TYR A 78 5.77 -1.43 0.51
N THR A 79 5.13 -2.48 0.99
CA THR A 79 3.95 -3.05 0.33
C THR A 79 2.71 -2.21 0.63
N LEU A 80 2.59 -1.76 1.89
CA LEU A 80 1.55 -0.87 2.35
C LEU A 80 2.13 0.13 3.36
N ARG A 81 1.96 1.42 3.10
CA ARG A 81 2.20 2.49 4.07
C ARG A 81 0.90 3.25 4.31
N LEU A 82 0.47 3.30 5.56
CA LEU A 82 -0.74 3.99 6.00
C LEU A 82 -0.37 5.17 6.91
N ASP A 83 -0.85 6.34 6.54
CA ASP A 83 -0.81 7.56 7.36
C ASP A 83 -2.16 8.28 7.16
N CYS A 84 -3.14 7.87 7.97
CA CYS A 84 -4.53 8.29 7.88
C CYS A 84 -5.20 8.20 9.26
N GLY A 85 -6.33 8.88 9.45
CA GLY A 85 -7.12 8.82 10.68
C GLY A 85 -8.49 8.15 10.48
N GLY A 86 -9.31 8.20 11.52
CA GLY A 86 -10.68 7.67 11.47
C GLY A 86 -10.69 6.14 11.42
N THR A 87 -11.65 5.57 10.68
CA THR A 87 -11.74 4.12 10.54
C THR A 87 -10.65 3.61 9.59
N ILE A 88 -9.90 2.60 10.02
CA ILE A 88 -8.88 1.95 9.19
C ILE A 88 -9.17 0.44 9.18
N ASP A 89 -9.79 -0.04 8.11
CA ASP A 89 -10.12 -1.45 7.89
C ASP A 89 -9.17 -2.07 6.86
N VAL A 90 -8.24 -2.90 7.34
CA VAL A 90 -7.27 -3.61 6.49
C VAL A 90 -7.50 -5.10 6.63
N ARG A 91 -8.03 -5.76 5.60
CA ARG A 91 -8.37 -7.18 5.70
C ARG A 91 -8.24 -8.01 4.44
N GLY A 92 -7.89 -9.28 4.60
CA GLY A 92 -7.86 -10.25 3.51
C GLY A 92 -6.79 -9.97 2.44
N ASN A 93 -5.83 -9.08 2.69
CA ASN A 93 -4.82 -8.72 1.69
C ASN A 93 -3.70 -9.75 1.65
N ARG A 94 -3.06 -9.90 0.49
CA ARG A 94 -1.88 -10.74 0.28
C ARG A 94 -0.71 -9.88 -0.14
N PHE A 95 0.41 -10.04 0.55
CA PHE A 95 1.60 -9.21 0.42
C PHE A 95 2.76 -10.08 -0.06
N ASP A 96 3.56 -9.60 -1.00
CA ASP A 96 4.91 -10.14 -1.15
C ASP A 96 5.81 -9.60 -0.02
N ARG A 97 7.12 -9.90 -0.08
CA ARG A 97 8.07 -9.33 0.88
C ARG A 97 8.75 -8.09 0.29
N ASP A 98 8.61 -6.98 0.98
CA ASP A 98 9.34 -5.73 0.72
C ASP A 98 10.65 -5.66 1.52
N VAL A 99 11.39 -4.56 1.34
CA VAL A 99 12.64 -4.30 2.06
C VAL A 99 12.42 -4.07 3.55
N MET A 100 11.27 -3.51 3.96
CA MET A 100 10.96 -3.25 5.38
C MET A 100 10.48 -4.51 6.12
N GLY A 101 10.10 -5.55 5.38
CA GLY A 101 9.64 -6.84 5.89
C GLY A 101 8.19 -6.89 6.34
N SER A 102 7.43 -5.78 6.29
CA SER A 102 6.02 -5.72 6.69
C SER A 102 5.34 -4.39 6.31
N PRO A 103 4.00 -4.36 6.20
CA PRO A 103 3.21 -3.12 6.18
C PRO A 103 3.55 -2.16 7.34
N VAL A 104 3.44 -0.86 7.09
CA VAL A 104 3.78 0.20 8.05
C VAL A 104 2.59 1.12 8.27
N LEU A 105 2.34 1.44 9.54
CA LEU A 105 1.33 2.40 9.97
C LEU A 105 2.01 3.53 10.75
N ASN A 106 1.90 4.76 10.26
CA ASN A 106 2.69 5.92 10.74
C ASN A 106 1.86 7.02 11.42
N ASN A 107 0.55 6.81 11.59
CA ASN A 107 -0.35 7.76 12.27
C ASN A 107 -0.32 7.65 13.82
N GLY A 108 0.35 6.63 14.38
CA GLY A 108 0.42 6.35 15.81
C GLY A 108 -0.81 5.65 16.42
N ASP A 109 -1.87 5.43 15.65
CA ASP A 109 -3.09 4.74 16.07
C ASP A 109 -3.19 3.37 15.37
N PRO A 110 -3.48 2.27 16.10
CA PRO A 110 -3.63 0.96 15.48
C PRO A 110 -4.82 0.93 14.50
N PRO A 111 -4.82 0.02 13.50
CA PRO A 111 -5.97 -0.15 12.62
C PRO A 111 -7.22 -0.47 13.42
N THR A 112 -8.38 0.04 12.98
CA THR A 112 -9.68 -0.35 13.56
C THR A 112 -9.94 -1.84 13.32
N THR A 113 -9.51 -2.37 12.17
CA THR A 113 -9.60 -3.79 11.84
C THR A 113 -8.34 -4.22 11.11
N TRP A 114 -7.77 -5.34 11.55
CA TRP A 114 -6.65 -6.01 10.90
C TRP A 114 -6.88 -7.52 10.92
N GLU A 115 -7.39 -8.07 9.82
CA GLU A 115 -7.85 -9.46 9.77
C GLU A 115 -7.44 -10.17 8.48
N ASP A 116 -7.06 -11.44 8.58
CA ASP A 116 -6.69 -12.30 7.44
C ASP A 116 -5.68 -11.65 6.46
N ASN A 117 -4.74 -10.85 6.97
CA ASN A 117 -3.62 -10.33 6.18
C ASN A 117 -2.46 -11.32 6.27
N ALA A 118 -1.90 -11.70 5.14
CA ALA A 118 -0.84 -12.70 5.07
C ALA A 118 0.15 -12.42 3.95
N PHE A 119 1.39 -12.86 4.12
CA PHE A 119 2.33 -12.94 3.02
C PHE A 119 1.88 -13.98 1.98
N ASP A 120 2.48 -13.93 0.81
CA ASP A 120 2.20 -14.83 -0.31
C ASP A 120 2.46 -16.31 -0.01
N ASP A 121 3.31 -16.61 0.97
CA ASP A 121 3.56 -17.96 1.49
C ASP A 121 2.49 -18.41 2.52
N GLY A 122 1.49 -17.56 2.79
CA GLY A 122 0.43 -17.79 3.77
C GLY A 122 0.79 -17.42 5.20
N THR A 123 2.02 -16.95 5.46
CA THR A 123 2.42 -16.50 6.80
C THR A 123 1.57 -15.31 7.24
N PRO A 124 0.85 -15.38 8.37
CA PRO A 124 0.05 -14.26 8.85
C PRO A 124 0.92 -13.04 9.18
N ILE A 125 0.40 -11.85 8.86
CA ILE A 125 1.01 -10.57 9.23
C ILE A 125 0.25 -10.03 10.44
N PRO A 126 0.89 -9.76 11.59
CA PRO A 126 0.24 -9.12 12.73
C PRO A 126 -0.11 -7.66 12.41
N ALA A 127 -1.05 -7.08 13.17
CA ALA A 127 -1.32 -5.65 13.06
C ALA A 127 -0.04 -4.84 13.35
N PRO A 128 0.31 -3.85 12.51
CA PRO A 128 1.47 -2.98 12.71
C PRO A 128 1.28 -1.97 13.84
#